data_AF-A0AAW2GAM0-F1
#
_entry.id   AF-A0AAW2GAM0-F1
#
_cell.length_a   1.000
_cell.length_b   1.000
_cell.length_c   1.000
_cell.angle_alpha   90.00
_cell.angle_beta   90.00
_cell.angle_gamma   90.00
#
_symmetry.space_group_name_H-M   'P 1'
#
loop_
_entity.id
_entity.type
_entity.pdbx_description
1 polymer ?
#
loop_
_entity_poly.entity_id
_entity_poly.type
_entity_poly.pdbx_seq_one_letter_code
_entity_poly.pdbx_strand_id
1 'polypeptide(L)'
;MDIRELFYCEEISTPELFSNYTTFTCIGMLIRKMVDDIEEHRTGKLMRDRIAFLFSAHEVNVASLAYALGTNEPTIPAYGATIIIETLRDKKGIYYIRVLLWTGVTEQLIVQTIPGCAETCPFEKFLDIVKDVLPNDDEYYCRRDKTTEDFAHQSSAACTTESWWHINLIVFLAFTLKFMQK
;
A
#
# COMPACT_ATOMS: atom_id res chain seq x y z
N MET A 1 15.86 3.31 6.09
CA MET A 1 14.90 2.24 5.76
C MET A 1 13.63 2.56 6.53
N ASP A 2 12.50 2.76 5.85
CA ASP A 2 11.21 3.10 6.47
C ASP A 2 10.36 1.82 6.53
N ILE A 3 10.09 1.33 7.74
CA ILE A 3 9.29 0.12 7.96
C ILE A 3 7.88 0.58 8.27
N ARG A 4 6.95 0.25 7.38
CA ARG A 4 5.53 0.53 7.54
C ARG A 4 4.80 -0.77 7.83
N GLU A 5 4.12 -0.81 8.95
CA GLU A 5 3.19 -1.89 9.24
C GLU A 5 1.89 -1.59 8.50
N LEU A 6 1.43 -2.50 7.64
CA LEU A 6 0.11 -2.38 7.05
C LEU A 6 -0.90 -2.76 8.13
N PHE A 7 -1.42 -1.75 8.83
CA PHE A 7 -2.50 -1.94 9.77
C PHE A 7 -3.76 -2.39 9.00
N TYR A 8 -4.14 -3.64 9.26
CA TYR A 8 -5.39 -4.34 8.98
C TYR A 8 -6.45 -3.56 8.15
N CYS A 9 -6.64 -4.02 6.91
CA CYS A 9 -8.01 -4.22 6.45
C CYS A 9 -8.54 -5.44 7.21
N GLU A 10 -9.51 -5.25 8.10
CA GLU A 10 -10.09 -6.33 8.88
C GLU A 10 -10.75 -7.36 7.96
N GLU A 11 -10.53 -8.64 8.26
CA GLU A 11 -11.14 -9.79 7.58
C GLU A 11 -12.67 -9.66 7.60
N ILE A 12 -13.30 -9.52 6.42
CA ILE A 12 -14.71 -9.90 6.32
C ILE A 12 -14.75 -11.43 6.31
N SER A 13 -14.73 -12.00 7.51
CA SER A 13 -14.91 -13.42 7.79
C SER A 13 -16.36 -13.84 7.55
N THR A 14 -16.79 -13.88 6.28
CA THR A 14 -17.94 -14.70 5.89
C THR A 14 -17.56 -15.55 4.66
N PRO A 15 -17.66 -16.89 4.75
CA PRO A 15 -17.19 -17.81 3.71
C PRO A 15 -18.00 -17.75 2.40
N GLU A 16 -19.05 -16.94 2.33
CA GLU A 16 -19.89 -16.73 1.14
C GLU A 16 -19.53 -15.45 0.36
N LEU A 17 -18.66 -14.59 0.90
CA LEU A 17 -18.26 -13.31 0.31
C LEU A 17 -16.79 -13.31 -0.17
N PHE A 18 -16.38 -14.42 -0.79
CA PHE A 18 -15.32 -14.39 -1.82
C PHE A 18 -15.84 -13.69 -3.08
N SER A 19 -16.40 -12.50 -2.92
CA SER A 19 -16.72 -11.60 -4.03
C SER A 19 -15.43 -10.87 -4.40
N ASN A 20 -15.14 -10.77 -5.69
CA ASN A 20 -14.00 -10.04 -6.28
C ASN A 20 -13.80 -8.61 -5.74
N TYR A 21 -14.77 -8.05 -5.03
CA TYR A 21 -14.80 -6.65 -4.59
C TYR A 21 -13.96 -6.35 -3.33
N THR A 22 -13.99 -7.21 -2.30
CA THR A 22 -13.42 -6.87 -0.97
C THR A 22 -11.90 -7.00 -0.94
N THR A 23 -11.35 -8.03 -1.58
CA THR A 23 -9.89 -8.25 -1.68
C THR A 23 -9.21 -7.14 -2.48
N PHE A 24 -9.93 -6.60 -3.47
CA PHE A 24 -9.49 -5.58 -4.39
C PHE A 24 -9.29 -4.21 -3.72
N THR A 25 -10.21 -3.81 -2.83
CA THR A 25 -10.13 -2.51 -2.17
C THR A 25 -8.88 -2.40 -1.28
N CYS A 26 -8.55 -3.45 -0.53
CA CYS A 26 -7.45 -3.41 0.43
C CYS A 26 -6.07 -3.55 -0.21
N ILE A 27 -5.93 -4.46 -1.18
CA ILE A 27 -4.68 -4.58 -1.91
C ILE A 27 -4.47 -3.41 -2.88
N GLY A 28 -5.56 -2.86 -3.43
CA GLY A 28 -5.55 -1.67 -4.25
C GLY A 28 -4.97 -0.45 -3.53
N MET A 29 -5.30 -0.25 -2.24
CA MET A 29 -4.69 0.81 -1.42
C MET A 29 -3.16 0.65 -1.31
N LEU A 30 -2.68 -0.59 -1.11
CA LEU A 30 -1.23 -0.86 -1.04
C LEU A 30 -0.55 -0.56 -2.38
N ILE A 31 -1.11 -1.04 -3.48
CA ILE A 31 -0.56 -0.79 -4.82
C ILE A 31 -0.58 0.70 -5.14
N ARG A 32 -1.65 1.42 -4.78
CA ARG A 32 -1.74 2.88 -4.93
C ARG A 32 -0.62 3.58 -4.16
N LYS A 33 -0.40 3.21 -2.90
CA LYS A 33 0.68 3.76 -2.08
C LYS A 33 2.05 3.55 -2.71
N MET A 34 2.32 2.34 -3.23
CA MET A 34 3.57 2.01 -3.91
C MET A 34 3.76 2.84 -5.19
N VAL A 35 2.72 2.97 -6.00
CA VAL A 35 2.73 3.81 -7.21
C VAL A 35 3.01 5.27 -6.87
N ASP A 36 2.33 5.81 -5.87
CA ASP A 36 2.53 7.19 -5.41
C ASP A 36 3.98 7.39 -4.91
N ASP A 37 4.54 6.44 -4.15
CA ASP A 37 5.93 6.49 -3.67
C ASP A 37 6.95 6.47 -4.82
N ILE A 38 6.69 5.68 -5.87
CA ILE A 38 7.54 5.62 -7.08
C ILE A 38 7.47 6.94 -7.84
N GLU A 39 6.29 7.54 -7.98
CA GLU A 39 6.11 8.82 -8.68
C GLU A 39 6.72 9.99 -7.89
N GLU A 40 6.59 10.01 -6.57
CA GLU A 40 7.28 10.97 -5.70
C GLU A 40 8.80 10.83 -5.80
N HIS A 41 9.31 9.60 -5.92
CA HIS A 41 10.73 9.35 -6.14
C HIS A 41 11.18 9.87 -7.53
N ARG A 42 10.39 9.62 -8.58
CA ARG A 42 10.65 10.11 -9.95
C ARG A 42 10.70 11.63 -10.02
N THR A 43 9.77 12.31 -9.33
CA THR A 43 9.67 13.77 -9.30
C THR A 43 10.66 14.45 -8.34
N GLY A 44 11.45 13.67 -7.59
CA GLY A 44 12.44 14.18 -6.65
C GLY A 44 11.84 14.80 -5.39
N LYS A 45 10.55 14.53 -5.10
CA LYS A 45 9.86 14.96 -3.88
C LYS A 45 10.25 14.09 -2.68
N LEU A 46 10.58 12.83 -2.93
CA LEU A 46 11.01 11.90 -1.89
C LEU A 46 12.42 12.25 -1.38
N MET A 47 12.66 12.07 -0.08
CA MET A 47 13.99 12.29 0.50
C MET A 47 15.02 11.41 -0.21
N ARG A 48 16.13 12.02 -0.67
CA ARG A 48 17.19 11.36 -1.44
C ARG A 48 17.85 10.17 -0.74
N ASP A 49 17.73 10.08 0.59
CA ASP A 49 18.33 9.01 1.39
C ASP A 49 17.41 7.78 1.56
N ARG A 50 16.19 7.82 1.01
CA ARG A 50 15.25 6.69 1.07
C ARG A 50 15.47 5.73 -0.10
N ILE A 51 16.02 4.57 0.22
CA ILE A 51 16.42 3.55 -0.77
C ILE A 51 15.37 2.43 -0.89
N ALA A 52 14.62 2.13 0.18
CA ALA A 52 13.64 1.04 0.20
C ALA A 52 12.50 1.31 1.19
N PHE A 53 11.33 0.73 0.87
CA PHE A 53 10.14 0.66 1.71
C PHE A 53 9.89 -0.79 2.09
N LEU A 54 9.63 -1.06 3.37
CA LEU A 54 9.28 -2.39 3.85
C LEU A 54 7.85 -2.37 4.38
N PHE A 55 7.02 -3.27 3.86
CA PHE A 55 5.64 -3.46 4.29
C PHE A 55 5.51 -4.81 4.99
N SER A 56 5.10 -4.81 6.25
CA SER A 56 4.72 -6.04 6.96
C SER A 56 3.28 -6.38 6.66
N ALA A 57 3.00 -7.63 6.29
CA ALA A 57 1.67 -8.08 5.89
C ALA A 57 1.44 -9.57 6.23
N HIS A 58 0.17 -9.99 6.23
CA HIS A 58 -0.22 -11.39 6.37
C HIS A 58 -0.11 -12.15 5.05
N GLU A 59 -0.10 -13.48 5.12
CA GLU A 59 0.00 -14.37 3.97
C GLU A 59 -1.10 -14.09 2.93
N VAL A 60 -2.31 -13.75 3.38
CA VAL A 60 -3.43 -13.39 2.50
C VAL A 60 -3.16 -12.13 1.69
N ASN A 61 -2.43 -11.15 2.25
CA ASN A 61 -2.04 -9.93 1.53
C ASN A 61 -0.99 -10.23 0.47
N VAL A 62 -0.01 -11.09 0.77
CA VAL A 62 1.03 -11.49 -0.19
C VAL A 62 0.41 -12.25 -1.36
N ALA A 63 -0.48 -13.20 -1.08
CA ALA A 63 -1.22 -13.93 -2.12
C ALA A 63 -2.11 -12.99 -2.94
N SER A 64 -2.80 -12.05 -2.28
CA SER A 64 -3.66 -11.06 -2.97
C SER A 64 -2.85 -10.11 -3.84
N LEU A 65 -1.64 -9.72 -3.42
CA LEU A 65 -0.74 -8.89 -4.23
C LEU A 65 -0.30 -9.64 -5.49
N ALA A 66 0.11 -10.91 -5.35
CA ALA A 66 0.47 -11.75 -6.50
C ALA A 66 -0.70 -11.91 -7.49
N TYR A 67 -1.92 -12.06 -6.96
CA TYR A 67 -3.13 -12.15 -7.79
C TYR A 67 -3.43 -10.82 -8.49
N ALA A 68 -3.36 -9.70 -7.77
CA ALA A 68 -3.56 -8.36 -8.34
C ALA A 68 -2.55 -8.00 -9.43
N LEU A 69 -1.30 -8.49 -9.30
CA LEU A 69 -0.27 -8.35 -10.33
C LEU A 69 -0.42 -9.37 -11.48
N GLY A 70 -1.34 -10.32 -11.37
CA GLY A 70 -1.59 -11.37 -12.35
C GLY A 70 -0.52 -12.47 -12.40
N THR A 71 0.43 -12.49 -11.47
CA THR A 71 1.48 -13.54 -11.42
C THR A 71 0.93 -14.84 -10.84
N ASN A 72 -0.16 -14.79 -10.06
CA ASN A 72 -0.88 -15.93 -9.47
C ASN A 72 -0.05 -16.87 -8.57
N GLU A 73 1.21 -16.53 -8.32
CA GLU A 73 2.13 -17.24 -7.45
C GLU A 73 2.74 -16.27 -6.42
N PRO A 74 2.82 -16.66 -5.13
CA PRO A 74 2.42 -17.95 -4.57
C PRO A 74 0.92 -18.01 -4.22
N THR A 75 0.28 -19.18 -4.44
CA THR A 75 -1.12 -19.39 -4.03
C THR A 75 -1.28 -19.39 -2.51
N ILE A 76 -0.32 -19.99 -1.79
CA ILE A 76 -0.22 -19.97 -0.33
C ILE A 76 1.24 -19.63 0.00
N PRO A 77 1.54 -18.40 0.41
CA PRO A 77 2.90 -18.01 0.73
C PRO A 77 3.39 -18.76 1.97
N ALA A 78 4.62 -19.27 1.93
CA ALA A 78 5.28 -19.79 3.12
C ALA A 78 5.65 -18.64 4.07
N TYR A 79 5.92 -18.96 5.33
CA TYR A 79 6.41 -17.97 6.29
C TYR A 79 7.68 -17.27 5.76
N GLY A 80 7.68 -15.95 5.84
CA GLY A 80 8.76 -15.10 5.33
C GLY A 80 8.76 -14.92 3.81
N ALA A 81 7.78 -15.45 3.07
CA ALA A 81 7.65 -15.16 1.65
C ALA A 81 7.41 -13.65 1.44
N THR A 82 8.09 -13.07 0.46
CA THR A 82 8.09 -11.62 0.23
C THR A 82 8.01 -11.33 -1.26
N ILE A 83 7.12 -10.42 -1.66
CA ILE A 83 7.11 -9.84 -3.01
C ILE A 83 7.94 -8.56 -2.96
N ILE A 84 8.95 -8.49 -3.81
CA ILE A 84 9.87 -7.35 -3.91
C ILE A 84 9.62 -6.69 -5.26
N ILE A 85 9.29 -5.40 -5.24
CA ILE A 85 9.10 -4.59 -6.43
C ILE A 85 10.28 -3.63 -6.55
N GLU A 86 11.14 -3.88 -7.52
CA GLU A 86 12.32 -3.06 -7.79
C GLU A 86 12.01 -2.01 -8.86
N THR A 87 12.37 -0.76 -8.58
CA THR A 87 12.32 0.33 -9.55
C THR A 87 13.71 0.54 -10.14
N LEU A 88 13.86 0.22 -11.42
CA LEU A 88 15.11 0.33 -12.18
C LEU A 88 15.06 1.59 -13.06
N ARG A 89 16.22 2.21 -13.30
CA ARG A 89 16.37 3.38 -14.18
C ARG A 89 17.44 3.13 -15.23
N ASP A 90 17.09 3.30 -16.50
CA ASP A 90 18.05 3.20 -17.60
C ASP A 90 18.86 4.51 -17.76
N LYS A 91 19.97 4.45 -18.51
CA LYS A 91 20.83 5.59 -18.86
C LYS A 91 20.06 6.71 -19.57
N LYS A 92 18.97 6.38 -20.27
CA LYS A 92 18.05 7.33 -20.91
C LYS A 92 17.08 8.02 -19.93
N GLY A 93 17.10 7.61 -18.66
CA GLY A 93 16.22 8.14 -17.62
C GLY A 93 14.82 7.52 -17.60
N ILE A 94 14.59 6.43 -18.33
CA ILE A 94 13.32 5.68 -18.35
C ILE A 94 13.27 4.74 -17.15
N TYR A 95 12.11 4.63 -16.52
CA TYR A 95 11.87 3.81 -15.34
C TYR A 95 11.23 2.47 -15.73
N TYR A 96 11.69 1.41 -15.08
CA TYR A 96 11.21 0.04 -15.25
C TYR A 96 10.92 -0.58 -13.90
N ILE A 97 9.96 -1.47 -13.87
CA ILE A 97 9.56 -2.25 -12.70
C ILE A 97 9.97 -3.70 -12.92
N ARG A 98 10.61 -4.30 -11.92
CA ARG A 98 10.87 -5.73 -11.85
C ARG A 98 10.23 -6.29 -10.59
N VAL A 99 9.50 -7.38 -10.73
CA VAL A 99 8.87 -8.07 -9.59
C VAL A 99 9.65 -9.35 -9.29
N LEU A 100 9.97 -9.56 -8.02
CA LEU A 100 10.64 -10.74 -7.52
C LEU A 100 9.82 -11.36 -6.40
N LEU A 101 9.81 -12.69 -6.33
CA LEU A 101 9.25 -13.45 -5.24
C LEU A 101 10.39 -14.11 -4.46
N TRP A 102 10.53 -13.73 -3.19
CA TRP A 102 11.28 -14.50 -2.22
C TRP A 102 10.36 -15.55 -1.61
N THR A 103 10.73 -16.83 -1.69
CA THR A 103 9.87 -17.93 -1.25
C THR A 103 9.90 -18.17 0.27
N GLY A 104 10.70 -17.43 1.03
CA GLY A 104 10.81 -17.60 2.48
C GLY A 104 11.63 -18.84 2.81
N VAL A 105 10.96 -19.91 3.26
CA VAL A 105 11.59 -21.13 3.80
C VAL A 105 12.51 -21.84 2.80
N THR A 106 12.18 -21.81 1.50
CA THR A 106 13.05 -22.44 0.48
C THR A 106 14.17 -21.52 0.00
N GLU A 107 14.22 -20.28 0.49
CA GLU A 107 15.27 -19.28 0.23
C GLU A 107 15.58 -19.04 -1.27
N GLN A 108 14.54 -19.12 -2.10
CA GLN A 108 14.65 -18.89 -3.54
C GLN A 108 14.16 -17.50 -3.90
N LEU A 109 14.91 -16.83 -4.78
CA LEU A 109 14.52 -15.56 -5.39
C LEU A 109 14.11 -15.82 -6.84
N ILE A 110 12.81 -15.73 -7.10
CA ILE A 110 12.20 -16.04 -8.39
C ILE A 110 11.79 -14.75 -9.07
N VAL A 111 12.20 -14.56 -10.33
CA VAL A 111 11.74 -13.41 -11.13
C VAL A 111 10.30 -13.68 -11.56
N GLN A 112 9.41 -12.75 -11.22
CA GLN A 112 8.00 -12.84 -11.59
C GLN A 112 7.71 -11.99 -12.81
N THR A 113 7.04 -12.57 -13.80
CA THR A 113 6.66 -11.87 -15.03
C THR A 113 5.20 -11.49 -14.97
N ILE A 114 4.91 -10.19 -15.00
CA ILE A 114 3.55 -9.67 -15.08
C ILE A 114 2.99 -10.01 -16.47
N PRO A 115 1.77 -10.60 -16.57
CA PRO A 115 1.15 -10.89 -17.84
C PRO A 115 1.10 -9.66 -18.74
N GLY A 116 1.56 -9.81 -19.99
CA GLY A 116 1.63 -8.69 -20.94
C GLY A 116 2.86 -7.80 -20.80
N CYS A 117 3.74 -8.02 -19.82
CA CYS A 117 5.04 -7.36 -19.70
C CYS A 117 6.22 -8.34 -19.92
N ALA A 118 7.41 -7.81 -20.20
CA ALA A 118 8.67 -8.57 -20.13
C ALA A 118 9.14 -8.65 -18.67
N GLU A 119 10.28 -9.33 -18.41
CA GLU A 119 10.89 -9.40 -17.07
C GLU A 119 11.10 -8.01 -16.44
N THR A 120 11.39 -7.01 -17.27
CA THR A 120 11.40 -5.59 -16.89
C THR A 120 10.24 -4.87 -17.58
N CYS A 121 9.27 -4.42 -16.80
CA CYS A 121 8.06 -3.78 -17.28
C CYS A 121 8.26 -2.25 -17.28
N PRO A 122 8.08 -1.53 -18.40
CA PRO A 122 8.09 -0.07 -18.39
C PRO A 122 7.07 0.47 -17.39
N PHE A 123 7.43 1.48 -16.59
CA PHE A 123 6.57 1.96 -15.51
C PHE A 123 5.19 2.43 -16.01
N GLU A 124 5.14 3.10 -17.16
CA GLU A 124 3.90 3.55 -17.78
C GLU A 124 2.96 2.38 -18.13
N LYS A 125 3.53 1.25 -18.58
CA LYS A 125 2.77 0.04 -18.88
C LYS A 125 2.34 -0.70 -17.62
N PHE A 126 3.16 -0.66 -16.58
CA PHE A 126 2.79 -1.18 -15.27
C PHE A 126 1.56 -0.46 -14.72
N LEU A 127 1.51 0.88 -14.82
CA LEU A 127 0.35 1.68 -14.42
C LEU A 127 -0.92 1.27 -15.16
N ASP A 128 -0.85 1.01 -16.46
CA ASP A 128 -2.01 0.54 -17.23
C ASP A 128 -2.53 -0.82 -16.77
N ILE A 129 -1.64 -1.72 -16.34
CA ILE A 129 -2.02 -3.06 -15.86
C ILE A 129 -2.69 -2.98 -14.49
N VAL A 130 -2.13 -2.18 -13.56
CA VAL A 130 -2.69 -2.06 -12.21
C VAL A 130 -3.87 -1.10 -12.14
N LYS A 131 -4.15 -0.34 -13.21
CA LYS A 131 -5.18 0.70 -13.26
C LYS A 131 -6.54 0.22 -12.76
N ASP A 132 -6.94 -0.98 -13.17
CA ASP A 132 -8.24 -1.52 -12.78
C ASP A 132 -8.28 -1.76 -11.27
N VAL A 133 -7.16 -2.19 -10.67
CA VAL A 133 -6.99 -2.48 -9.22
C VAL A 133 -6.84 -1.23 -8.36
N LEU A 134 -6.48 -0.09 -8.95
CA LEU A 134 -6.26 1.13 -8.20
C LEU A 134 -7.60 1.71 -7.71
N PRO A 135 -7.75 1.97 -6.39
CA PRO A 135 -8.91 2.65 -5.87
C PRO A 135 -8.96 4.09 -6.39
N ASN A 136 -10.18 4.61 -6.54
CA ASN A 136 -10.38 6.03 -6.81
C ASN A 136 -9.96 6.88 -5.60
N ASP A 137 -9.74 8.19 -5.80
CA ASP A 137 -9.25 9.06 -4.73
C ASP A 137 -10.21 9.13 -3.52
N ASP A 138 -11.53 9.08 -3.75
CA ASP A 138 -12.53 9.06 -2.67
C ASP A 138 -12.46 7.77 -1.83
N GLU A 139 -12.18 6.63 -2.48
CA GLU A 139 -12.01 5.32 -1.83
C GLU A 139 -10.68 5.25 -1.07
N TYR A 140 -9.62 5.82 -1.66
CA TYR A 140 -8.29 5.84 -1.06
C TYR A 140 -8.20 6.75 0.17
N TYR A 141 -8.83 7.93 0.11
CA TYR A 141 -8.77 8.92 1.20
C TYR A 141 -9.92 8.80 2.22
N CYS A 142 -10.84 7.85 2.08
CA CYS A 142 -12.00 7.66 2.96
C CYS A 142 -12.65 9.01 3.35
N ARG A 143 -13.39 9.62 2.42
CA ARG A 143 -14.10 10.87 2.72
C ARG A 143 -15.15 10.61 3.81
N ARG A 144 -14.85 11.01 5.05
CA ARG A 144 -15.88 11.17 6.08
C ARG A 144 -16.81 12.30 5.64
N ASP A 145 -17.87 11.97 4.91
CA ASP A 145 -18.98 12.89 4.84
C ASP A 145 -19.61 12.90 6.23
N LYS A 146 -19.54 14.05 6.92
CA LYS A 146 -20.23 14.24 8.19
C LYS A 146 -21.71 14.42 7.89
N THR A 147 -22.39 13.35 7.51
CA THR A 147 -23.84 13.34 7.47
C THR A 147 -24.33 12.71 8.76
N THR A 148 -24.97 13.58 9.53
CA THR A 148 -25.58 13.39 10.85
C THR A 148 -26.45 12.13 10.96
N GLU A 149 -26.18 11.40 12.05
CA GLU A 149 -27.03 10.55 12.89
C GLU A 149 -27.88 9.42 12.26
N ASP A 150 -27.75 8.27 12.93
CA ASP A 150 -28.62 7.10 12.97
C ASP A 150 -28.65 6.19 11.73
N PHE A 151 -27.76 5.19 11.71
CA PHE A 151 -28.07 3.76 11.91
C PHE A 151 -26.76 2.96 11.94
N ALA A 152 -26.62 2.13 12.97
CA ALA A 152 -25.43 1.34 13.23
C ALA A 152 -25.14 0.30 12.13
N HIS A 153 -24.00 0.45 11.45
CA HIS A 153 -23.18 -0.67 11.02
C HIS A 153 -21.72 -0.24 11.05
N GLN A 154 -21.02 -0.71 12.08
CA GLN A 154 -19.62 -0.46 12.29
C GLN A 154 -18.80 -1.34 11.35
N SER A 155 -18.13 -0.72 10.38
CA SER A 155 -16.94 -1.28 9.73
C SER A 155 -15.96 -0.13 9.54
N SER A 156 -15.25 0.15 10.61
CA SER A 156 -14.15 1.11 10.64
C SER A 156 -12.89 0.41 10.13
N ALA A 157 -12.69 0.36 8.81
CA ALA A 157 -11.36 0.18 8.26
C ALA A 157 -10.52 1.40 8.66
N ALA A 158 -9.53 1.20 9.53
CA ALA A 158 -8.75 2.27 10.14
C ALA A 158 -7.85 2.95 9.09
N CYS A 159 -8.25 4.15 8.67
CA CYS A 159 -7.47 5.02 7.79
C CYS A 159 -6.29 5.61 8.57
N THR A 160 -5.05 5.42 8.08
CA THR A 160 -3.84 5.97 8.70
C THR A 160 -3.78 7.48 8.49
N THR A 161 -4.19 8.28 9.47
CA THR A 161 -3.75 9.68 9.60
C THR A 161 -3.56 10.03 11.07
N GLU A 162 -2.33 9.93 11.56
CA GLU A 162 -1.91 10.63 12.78
C GLU A 162 -1.83 12.13 12.47
N SER A 163 -2.87 12.89 12.84
CA SER A 163 -2.88 14.35 12.70
C SER A 163 -2.11 14.98 13.87
N TRP A 164 -0.77 14.97 13.78
CA TRP A 164 0.15 15.56 14.77
C TRP A 164 0.01 17.08 14.95
N TRP A 165 -0.74 17.77 14.09
CA TRP A 165 -0.93 19.22 14.13
C TRP A 165 -1.83 19.66 15.27
N HIS A 166 -2.85 18.86 15.62
CA HIS A 166 -3.78 19.20 16.69
C HIS A 166 -3.19 18.99 18.08
N ILE A 167 -2.34 17.98 18.26
CA ILE A 167 -1.69 17.71 19.54
C ILE A 167 -0.71 18.84 19.88
N ASN A 168 0.10 19.29 18.93
CA ASN A 168 1.02 20.41 19.15
C ASN A 168 0.29 21.73 19.44
N LEU A 169 -0.85 21.99 18.78
CA LEU A 169 -1.66 23.19 19.04
C LEU A 169 -2.33 23.15 20.42
N ILE A 170 -2.83 22.00 20.85
CA ILE A 170 -3.47 21.84 22.17
C ILE A 170 -2.44 21.96 23.29
N VAL A 171 -1.24 21.39 23.13
CA VAL A 171 -0.15 21.56 24.11
C VAL A 171 0.28 23.02 24.19
N PHE A 172 0.41 23.73 23.07
CA PHE A 172 0.76 25.15 23.04
C PHE A 172 -0.32 26.02 23.71
N LEU A 173 -1.60 25.77 23.40
CA LEU A 173 -2.73 26.48 24.02
C LEU A 173 -2.80 26.22 25.53
N ALA A 174 -2.64 24.97 25.97
CA ALA A 174 -2.61 24.62 27.40
C ALA A 174 -1.44 25.28 28.15
N PHE A 175 -0.27 25.41 27.51
CA PHE A 175 0.87 26.16 28.06
C PHE A 175 0.55 27.65 28.21
N THR A 176 -0.07 28.28 27.20
CA THR A 176 -0.43 29.71 27.29
C THR A 176 -1.53 29.98 28.33
N LEU A 177 -2.52 29.08 28.48
CA LEU A 177 -3.55 29.22 29.51
C LEU A 177 -3.00 29.09 30.94
N LYS A 178 -2.03 28.18 31.17
CA LYS A 178 -1.37 28.07 32.48
C LYS A 178 -0.48 29.28 32.81
N PHE A 179 0.07 29.95 31.79
CA PHE A 179 0.89 31.15 31.99
C PHE A 179 0.07 32.40 32.31
N MET A 180 -1.20 32.44 31.88
CA MET A 180 -2.12 33.56 32.13
C MET A 180 -2.87 33.48 33.47
N GLN A 181 -2.72 32.39 34.23
CA GLN A 181 -3.35 32.20 35.55
C GLN A 181 -2.37 32.31 36.73
N LYS A 182 -1.20 32.94 36.54
CA LYS A 182 -0.28 33.30 37.62
C LYS A 182 0.12 34.76 37.56
#